data_AF-A0A959SK37-F1
#
_entry.id   AF-A0A959SK37-F1
#
_cell.length_a   1.000
_cell.length_b   1.000
_cell.length_c   1.000
_cell.angle_alpha   90.00
_cell.angle_beta   90.00
_cell.angle_gamma   90.00
#
_symmetry.space_group_name_H-M   'P 1'
#
loop_
_entity.id
_entity.type
_entity.pdbx_description
1 polymer ?
#
loop_
_entity_poly.entity_id
_entity_poly.type
_entity_poly.pdbx_seq_one_letter_code
_entity_poly.pdbx_strand_id
1 'polypeptide(L)' 'KISNRRIFPAIDIMTSGTRRDDLLHHKDVLQRTWILRKHLADMNSVEAMEFVKKHMEGTKSNEEFLVSMNG' A
#
# COMPACT_ATOMS: atom_id res chain seq x y z
N LYS A 1 -8.23 2.41 16.15
CA LYS A 1 -8.30 3.42 15.06
C LYS A 1 -6.92 4.04 14.88
N ILE A 2 -6.42 4.09 13.64
CA ILE A 2 -5.07 4.55 13.27
C ILE A 2 -4.81 5.99 13.74
N SER A 3 -5.82 6.87 13.62
CA SER A 3 -5.78 8.27 14.06
C SER A 3 -5.37 8.46 15.52
N ASN A 4 -5.76 7.55 16.43
CA ASN A 4 -5.47 7.67 17.86
C ASN A 4 -3.97 7.51 18.15
N ARG A 5 -3.24 6.83 17.26
CA ARG A 5 -1.79 6.68 17.31
C ARG A 5 -1.04 7.78 16.56
N ARG A 6 -1.73 8.82 16.07
CA ARG A 6 -1.17 9.95 15.32
C ARG A 6 -0.42 9.54 14.03
N ILE A 7 -0.82 8.43 13.43
CA ILE A 7 -0.30 7.98 12.14
C ILE A 7 -1.17 8.59 11.04
N PHE A 8 -0.54 9.35 10.15
CA PHE A 8 -1.19 10.02 9.03
C PHE A 8 -0.48 9.67 7.71
N PRO A 9 -1.23 9.46 6.62
CA PRO A 9 -2.69 9.50 6.52
C PRO A 9 -3.37 8.32 7.25
N ALA A 10 -4.49 8.57 7.94
CA ALA A 10 -5.18 7.58 8.76
C ALA A 10 -6.12 6.69 7.92
N ILE A 11 -5.59 6.09 6.85
CA ILE A 11 -6.33 5.27 5.90
C ILE A 11 -6.20 3.80 6.29
N ASP A 12 -7.30 3.06 6.19
CA ASP A 12 -7.28 1.61 6.32
C ASP A 12 -7.12 0.97 4.94
N ILE A 13 -5.89 0.54 4.63
CA ILE A 13 -5.52 0.02 3.30
C ILE A 13 -6.28 -1.27 2.98
N MET A 14 -6.52 -2.11 3.98
CA MET A 14 -7.13 -3.43 3.80
C MET A 14 -8.59 -3.34 3.35
N THR A 15 -9.31 -2.34 3.86
CA THR A 15 -10.72 -2.11 3.51
C THR A 15 -10.90 -1.15 2.33
N SER A 16 -9.89 -0.35 2.01
CA SER A 16 -9.91 0.55 0.85
C SER A 16 -9.75 -0.21 -0.46
N GLY A 17 -10.49 0.18 -1.50
CA GLY A 17 -10.35 -0.40 -2.83
C GLY A 17 -11.26 0.30 -3.85
N THR A 18 -10.93 0.15 -5.13
CA THR A 18 -11.69 0.71 -6.26
C THR A 18 -12.25 -0.41 -7.10
N ARG A 19 -13.52 -0.31 -7.51
CA ARG A 19 -14.13 -1.28 -8.43
C ARG A 19 -13.59 -1.06 -9.84
N ARG A 20 -13.26 -2.15 -10.54
CA ARG A 20 -12.70 -2.12 -11.91
C ARG A 20 -11.45 -1.24 -12.00
N ASP A 21 -10.53 -1.43 -11.06
CA ASP A 21 -9.22 -0.77 -11.06
C ASP A 21 -8.35 -1.19 -12.27
N ASP A 22 -8.71 -2.29 -12.93
CA ASP A 22 -8.14 -2.76 -14.19
C ASP A 22 -8.27 -1.78 -15.36
N LEU A 23 -9.26 -0.88 -15.31
CA LEU A 23 -9.44 0.19 -16.30
C LEU A 23 -8.62 1.46 -15.99
N LEU A 24 -8.08 1.57 -14.77
CA LEU A 24 -7.40 2.77 -14.27
C LEU A 24 -5.88 2.63 -14.24
N HIS A 25 -5.39 1.39 -14.16
CA HIS A 25 -3.98 1.11 -13.99
C HIS A 25 -3.49 0.11 -15.04
N HIS A 26 -2.21 0.24 -15.39
CA HIS A 26 -1.54 -0.73 -16.24
C HIS A 26 -1.38 -2.07 -15.51
N LYS A 27 -1.27 -3.16 -16.29
CA LYS A 27 -1.23 -4.54 -15.76
C LYS A 27 -0.08 -4.78 -14.77
N ASP A 28 1.05 -4.14 -14.99
CA ASP A 28 2.23 -4.19 -14.13
C ASP A 28 1.96 -3.56 -12.75
N VAL A 29 1.35 -2.37 -12.72
CA VAL A 29 0.95 -1.68 -11.48
C VAL A 29 -0.09 -2.50 -10.72
N LEU A 30 -1.07 -3.07 -11.41
CA LEU A 30 -2.09 -3.94 -10.79
C LEU A 30 -1.45 -5.17 -10.14
N GLN A 31 -0.57 -5.86 -10.86
CA GLN A 31 0.12 -7.03 -10.33
C GLN A 31 0.95 -6.69 -9.09
N ARG A 32 1.71 -5.59 -9.12
CA ARG A 32 2.52 -5.12 -7.98
C ARG A 32 1.65 -4.72 -6.78
N THR A 33 0.56 -4.01 -7.03
CA THR A 33 -0.40 -3.60 -5.99
C THR A 33 -1.07 -4.82 -5.37
N TRP A 34 -1.37 -5.86 -6.16
CA TRP A 34 -1.92 -7.11 -5.67
C TRP A 34 -0.94 -7.86 -4.76
N ILE A 35 0.33 -7.97 -5.15
CA ILE A 35 1.39 -8.57 -4.33
C ILE A 35 1.53 -7.81 -3.01
N LEU A 36 1.59 -6.46 -3.07
CA LEU A 36 1.63 -5.61 -1.89
C LEU A 36 0.44 -5.88 -0.97
N ARG A 37 -0.79 -5.89 -1.50
CA ARG A 37 -2.00 -6.17 -0.71
C ARG A 37 -1.98 -7.55 -0.07
N LYS A 38 -1.46 -8.56 -0.78
CA LYS A 38 -1.31 -9.91 -0.22
C LYS A 38 -0.32 -9.92 0.95
N HIS A 39 0.78 -9.18 0.85
CA HIS A 39 1.74 -9.05 1.94
C HIS A 39 1.16 -8.31 3.15
N LEU A 40 0.36 -7.28 2.92
CA LEU A 40 -0.30 -6.52 3.98
C LEU A 40 -1.47 -7.29 4.63
N ALA A 41 -1.99 -8.34 3.99
CA ALA A 41 -3.15 -9.08 4.48
C ALA A 41 -2.93 -9.81 5.81
N ASP A 42 -1.68 -10.16 6.11
CA ASP A 42 -1.29 -10.79 7.38
C ASP A 42 -1.05 -9.77 8.50
N MET A 43 -1.06 -8.46 8.19
CA MET A 43 -0.78 -7.38 9.14
C MET A 43 -2.07 -6.75 9.67
N ASN A 44 -2.01 -6.16 10.87
CA ASN A 44 -3.11 -5.30 11.33
C ASN A 44 -3.08 -3.93 10.61
N SER A 45 -4.21 -3.20 10.58
CA SER A 45 -4.30 -1.92 9.85
C SER A 45 -3.29 -0.86 10.32
N VAL A 46 -2.75 -0.94 11.55
CA VAL A 46 -1.72 -0.02 12.03
C VAL A 46 -0.35 -0.39 11.47
N GLU A 47 0.02 -1.66 11.60
CA GLU A 47 1.26 -2.22 11.06
C GLU A 47 1.36 -2.05 9.56
N ALA A 48 0.28 -2.35 8.83
CA ALA A 48 0.22 -2.17 7.38
C ALA A 48 0.49 -0.71 7.00
N MET A 49 -0.05 0.25 7.76
CA MET A 49 0.10 1.66 7.47
C MET A 49 1.49 2.19 7.82
N GLU A 50 2.09 1.72 8.93
CA GLU A 50 3.48 2.02 9.27
C GLU A 50 4.46 1.41 8.27
N PHE A 51 4.21 0.17 7.84
CA PHE A 51 5.00 -0.52 6.83
C PHE A 51 5.02 0.27 5.52
N VAL A 52 3.85 0.60 4.97
CA VAL A 52 3.75 1.33 3.71
C VAL A 52 4.39 2.70 3.83
N LYS A 53 4.10 3.45 4.91
CA LYS A 53 4.67 4.77 5.14
C LYS A 53 6.21 4.73 5.15
N LYS A 54 6.79 3.79 5.90
CA LYS A 54 8.25 3.65 6.02
C LYS A 54 8.92 3.41 4.67
N HIS A 55 8.33 2.57 3.82
CA HIS A 55 8.91 2.25 2.51
C HIS A 55 8.69 3.39 1.52
N MET A 56 7.53 4.06 1.55
CA MET A 56 7.27 5.23 0.72
C MET A 56 8.23 6.38 1.04
N GLU A 57 8.53 6.64 2.32
CA GLU A 57 9.50 7.66 2.75
C GLU A 57 10.93 7.40 2.24
N GLY A 58 11.26 6.14 1.95
CA GLY A 58 12.55 5.73 1.37
C GLY A 58 12.65 5.89 -0.15
N THR A 59 11.57 6.30 -0.81
CA THR A 59 11.48 6.38 -2.28
C THR A 59 11.09 7.77 -2.75
N LYS A 60 11.49 8.13 -3.97
CA LYS A 60 11.15 9.43 -4.57
C LYS A 60 9.82 9.41 -5.31
N SER A 61 9.36 8.24 -5.75
CA SER A 61 8.09 8.10 -6.47
C SER A 61 7.38 6.77 -6.18
N ASN A 62 6.09 6.72 -6.49
CA ASN A 62 5.27 5.52 -6.31
C ASN A 62 5.76 4.37 -7.21
N GLU A 63 6.29 4.68 -8.39
CA GLU A 63 6.88 3.69 -9.29
C GLU A 63 8.11 3.05 -8.64
N GLU A 64 9.00 3.86 -8.04
CA GLU A 64 10.18 3.36 -7.32
C GLU A 64 9.76 2.49 -6.13
N PHE A 65 8.76 2.91 -5.36
CA PHE A 65 8.17 2.11 -4.28
C PHE A 65 7.66 0.75 -4.78
N LEU A 66 6.81 0.72 -5.80
CA LEU A 66 6.24 -0.52 -6.34
C LEU A 66 7.29 -1.43 -7.00
N VAL A 67 8.39 -0.86 -7.49
CA VAL A 67 9.54 -1.62 -8.00
C VAL A 67 10.35 -2.23 -6.85
N SER A 68 10.62 -1.47 -5.80
CA SER A 68 11.41 -1.90 -4.63
C SER A 68 10.78 -3.05 -3.84
N MET A 69 9.48 -3.31 -4.02
CA MET A 69 8.77 -4.39 -3.34
C MET A 69 8.97 -5.78 -3.98
N ASN A 70 9.71 -5.85 -5.09
CA ASN A 70 10.23 -7.10 -5.61
C ASN A 70 11.65 -7.34 -5.08
N GLY A 71 11.80 -8.39 -4.27
CA GLY A 71 13.04 -9.15 -4.15
C GLY A 71 13.06 -10.25 -5.20
#